data_AF-A0A7X9DHH7-F1
#
_entry.id   AF-A0A7X9DHH7-F1
#
_cell.length_a   1.000
_cell.length_b   1.000
_cell.length_c   1.000
_cell.angle_alpha   90.00
_cell.angle_beta   90.00
_cell.angle_gamma   90.00
#
_symmetry.space_group_name_H-M   'P 1'
#
loop_
_entity.id
_entity.type
_entity.pdbx_description
1 polymer ?
#
loop_
_entity_poly.entity_id
_entity_poly.type
_entity_poly.pdbx_seq_one_letter_code
_entity_poly.pdbx_strand_id
1 'polypeptide(L)'
;MMKKCFIILFVCVVYLSLCVTSFADTAVLPYKVESADSSYDEALGVEYAKLVSLAMYIQKGIAIYSHDLLEKDLKEFSIDPQGVVGSEDLNMLGKSRYIDRILIGTLTKTKKGFAVKSIVYDVATQKIVFRCSEYADTLFELANTEMRSLYLTVPDSTIAMGKNIYDVAFLIDNSYSAQREWKDIKRGIIALCDSISDSWADMRVYVVPMLSQSKKIRTYAITSATTLDDHLQELSLNRGIVKSITPQLTYIAKGLPWRKDAKKLCIILAASSCNYNEGRSLRFILKKNNVSVYTIGTGSLTHDDRVALSQLGDSYYDITYHQRMYDVNGNPVDVFCEAGRIFHGDAGVRWKNGVTTKTKAARPFIAEVFGTTAASPYELSSLYPRLSSIKILNSDELENNIIDICQTIAAASAVQGKEIARVLLSDGGYSLWLPVADAGVLTYLTQNQNVRMYVGISPKQDLGAPYGVGLQPFAVVGVPGSYIPAMLKMTLKDIIQHKGFSRGLFNPPVWFVPVTVKQVMRYGSQDDIRNK
;
A
#
# COMPACT_ATOMS: atom_id res chain seq x y z
N MET A 1 51.29 17.54 17.92
CA MET A 1 49.86 17.77 17.61
C MET A 1 49.48 17.41 16.16
N MET A 2 50.30 17.74 15.15
CA MET A 2 50.01 17.45 13.73
C MET A 2 49.80 15.97 13.37
N LYS A 3 50.55 15.03 13.96
CA LYS A 3 50.38 13.58 13.67
C LYS A 3 49.01 13.02 14.09
N LYS A 4 48.40 13.55 15.16
CA LYS A 4 47.07 13.09 15.62
C LYS A 4 45.95 13.65 14.73
N CYS A 5 46.06 14.89 14.26
CA CYS A 5 45.11 15.43 13.28
C CYS A 5 45.17 14.69 11.94
N PHE A 6 46.36 14.28 11.48
CA PHE A 6 46.50 13.56 10.22
C PHE A 6 45.87 12.16 10.28
N ILE A 7 46.02 11.46 11.41
CA ILE A 7 45.38 10.14 11.62
C ILE A 7 43.86 10.29 11.71
N ILE A 8 43.34 11.30 12.41
CA ILE A 8 41.89 11.54 12.50
C ILE A 8 41.31 11.90 11.13
N LEU A 9 42.01 12.74 10.35
CA LEU A 9 41.58 13.11 9.00
C LEU A 9 41.59 11.89 8.06
N PHE A 10 42.64 11.05 8.14
CA PHE A 10 42.76 9.84 7.31
C PHE A 10 41.71 8.79 7.70
N VAL A 11 41.46 8.59 9.00
CA VAL A 11 40.39 7.71 9.48
C VAL A 11 39.02 8.25 9.07
N CYS A 12 38.76 9.56 9.16
CA CYS A 12 37.51 10.15 8.69
C CYS A 12 37.34 10.00 7.17
N VAL A 13 38.39 10.18 6.37
CA VAL A 13 38.31 10.01 4.90
C VAL A 13 38.11 8.55 4.51
N VAL A 14 38.73 7.60 5.21
CA VAL A 14 38.53 6.16 4.99
C VAL A 14 37.14 5.71 5.49
N TYR A 15 36.64 6.29 6.58
CA TYR A 15 35.28 5.99 7.08
C TYR A 15 34.20 6.64 6.21
N LEU A 16 34.46 7.83 5.65
CA LEU A 16 33.58 8.48 4.66
C LEU A 16 33.63 7.77 3.29
N SER A 17 34.75 7.16 2.90
CA SER A 17 34.82 6.35 1.68
C SER A 17 34.18 4.97 1.84
N LEU A 18 34.22 4.37 3.05
CA LEU A 18 33.51 3.13 3.39
C LEU A 18 31.99 3.32 3.55
N CYS A 19 31.51 4.55 3.71
CA CYS A 19 30.09 4.89 3.75
C CYS A 19 29.46 5.13 2.37
N VAL A 20 30.23 5.06 1.28
CA VAL A 20 29.67 4.98 -0.07
C VAL A 20 29.39 3.50 -0.33
N THR A 21 28.21 3.04 0.04
CA THR A 21 27.66 1.81 -0.55
C THR A 21 27.46 2.11 -2.03
N SER A 22 28.47 1.80 -2.85
CA SER A 22 28.30 1.72 -4.29
C SER A 22 27.22 0.66 -4.52
N PHE A 23 26.07 1.08 -5.02
CA PHE A 23 25.00 0.16 -5.40
C PHE A 23 25.57 -0.80 -6.43
N ALA A 24 25.41 -2.10 -6.19
CA ALA A 24 25.90 -3.13 -7.08
C ALA A 24 25.17 -3.01 -8.44
N ASP A 25 25.90 -2.72 -9.52
CA ASP A 25 25.30 -2.62 -10.85
C ASP A 25 24.79 -4.00 -11.24
N THR A 26 23.48 -4.10 -11.48
CA THR A 26 22.84 -5.38 -11.83
C THR A 26 22.35 -5.36 -13.27
N ALA A 27 22.74 -6.37 -14.05
CA ALA A 27 22.19 -6.60 -15.37
C ALA A 27 21.09 -7.67 -15.29
N VAL A 28 19.96 -7.41 -15.95
CA VAL A 28 18.87 -8.38 -16.09
C VAL A 28 18.82 -8.84 -17.54
N LEU A 29 19.17 -10.09 -17.77
CA LEU A 29 19.17 -10.66 -19.12
C LEU A 29 17.73 -10.93 -19.58
N PRO A 30 17.46 -10.90 -20.89
CA PRO A 30 16.20 -11.40 -21.44
C PRO A 30 15.91 -12.81 -20.93
N TYR A 31 14.69 -13.05 -20.47
CA TYR A 31 14.33 -14.36 -19.94
C TYR A 31 14.18 -15.36 -21.08
N LYS A 32 14.66 -16.58 -20.88
CA LYS A 32 14.35 -17.69 -21.77
C LYS A 32 12.85 -17.96 -21.72
N VAL A 33 12.17 -17.99 -22.86
CA VAL A 33 10.72 -18.22 -22.89
C VAL A 33 10.44 -19.69 -23.22
N GLU A 34 9.76 -20.38 -22.31
CA GLU A 34 9.30 -21.75 -22.51
C GLU A 34 7.76 -21.75 -22.54
N SER A 35 7.18 -21.87 -23.73
CA SER A 35 5.73 -21.83 -23.93
C SER A 35 5.30 -22.86 -24.98
N ALA A 36 4.18 -23.53 -24.73
CA ALA A 36 3.50 -24.35 -25.75
C ALA A 36 2.62 -23.51 -26.69
N ASP A 37 2.43 -22.22 -26.37
CA ASP A 37 1.65 -21.26 -27.13
C ASP A 37 2.59 -20.31 -27.87
N SER A 38 2.50 -20.32 -29.21
CA SER A 38 3.34 -19.56 -30.13
C SER A 38 3.05 -18.05 -30.14
N SER A 39 2.01 -17.60 -29.46
CA SER A 39 1.76 -16.16 -29.24
C SER A 39 2.71 -15.54 -28.20
N TYR A 40 3.47 -16.37 -27.49
CA TYR A 40 4.52 -15.96 -26.57
C TYR A 40 5.87 -16.31 -27.15
N ASP A 41 6.60 -15.28 -27.53
CA ASP A 41 7.91 -15.37 -28.19
C ASP A 41 9.01 -14.76 -27.31
N GLU A 42 10.22 -14.69 -27.86
CA GLU A 42 11.41 -14.13 -27.20
C GLU A 42 11.20 -12.66 -26.79
N ALA A 43 10.34 -11.91 -27.48
CA ALA A 43 10.05 -10.52 -27.15
C ALA A 43 9.35 -10.40 -25.79
N LEU A 44 8.56 -11.40 -25.37
CA LEU A 44 8.01 -11.46 -24.03
C LEU A 44 9.11 -11.53 -22.96
N GLY A 45 10.15 -12.32 -23.21
CA GLY A 45 11.29 -12.47 -22.30
C GLY A 45 12.06 -11.16 -22.11
N VAL A 46 12.20 -10.37 -23.18
CA VAL A 46 12.78 -9.02 -23.14
C VAL A 46 11.90 -8.05 -22.37
N GLU A 47 10.59 -8.05 -22.63
CA GLU A 47 9.63 -7.18 -21.96
C GLU A 47 9.50 -7.49 -20.46
N TYR A 48 9.59 -8.77 -20.09
CA TYR A 48 9.62 -9.20 -18.70
C TYR A 48 10.92 -8.80 -18.00
N ALA A 49 12.08 -8.91 -18.66
CA ALA A 49 13.36 -8.44 -18.10
C ALA A 49 13.32 -6.93 -17.78
N LYS A 50 12.74 -6.11 -18.68
CA LYS A 50 12.51 -4.68 -18.42
C LYS A 50 11.57 -4.47 -17.24
N LEU A 51 10.54 -5.30 -17.09
CA LEU A 51 9.55 -5.18 -16.01
C LEU A 51 10.19 -5.45 -14.65
N VAL A 52 10.97 -6.53 -14.55
CA VAL A 52 11.72 -6.90 -13.34
C VAL A 52 12.76 -5.83 -13.03
N SER A 53 13.53 -5.39 -14.02
CA SER A 53 14.51 -4.30 -13.87
C SER A 53 13.89 -3.00 -13.35
N LEU A 54 12.73 -2.63 -13.87
CA LEU A 54 12.01 -1.44 -13.42
C LEU A 54 11.51 -1.62 -11.99
N ALA A 55 11.04 -2.81 -11.63
CA ALA A 55 10.67 -3.15 -10.26
C ALA A 55 11.88 -3.10 -9.31
N MET A 56 13.04 -3.62 -9.72
CA MET A 56 14.31 -3.52 -8.99
C MET A 56 14.72 -2.08 -8.73
N TYR A 57 14.72 -1.26 -9.79
CA TYR A 57 15.11 0.13 -9.71
C TYR A 57 14.20 0.92 -8.77
N ILE A 58 12.88 0.74 -8.90
CA ILE A 58 11.90 1.48 -8.11
C ILE A 58 11.85 0.98 -6.67
N GLN A 59 11.66 -0.32 -6.43
CA GLN A 59 11.50 -0.88 -5.09
C GLN A 59 12.80 -0.94 -4.30
N LYS A 60 13.89 -1.39 -4.93
CA LYS A 60 15.16 -1.67 -4.24
C LYS A 60 16.23 -0.62 -4.49
N GLY A 61 16.02 0.32 -5.42
CA GLY A 61 17.00 1.37 -5.74
C GLY A 61 18.30 0.82 -6.30
N ILE A 62 18.25 -0.40 -6.82
CA ILE A 62 19.40 -1.08 -7.42
C ILE A 62 19.67 -0.40 -8.76
N ALA A 63 20.92 -0.04 -8.99
CA ALA A 63 21.36 0.49 -10.27
C ALA A 63 21.28 -0.62 -11.33
N ILE A 64 20.62 -0.32 -12.44
CA ILE A 64 20.37 -1.30 -13.51
C ILE A 64 21.22 -0.96 -14.73
N TYR A 65 21.96 -1.96 -15.19
CA TYR A 65 22.72 -1.86 -16.43
C TYR A 65 21.78 -1.64 -17.61
N SER A 66 22.17 -0.75 -18.54
CA SER A 66 21.30 -0.34 -19.64
C SER A 66 20.88 -1.50 -20.52
N HIS A 67 19.58 -1.65 -20.79
CA HIS A 67 19.08 -2.68 -21.70
C HIS A 67 19.58 -2.45 -23.14
N ASP A 68 19.72 -1.19 -23.55
CA ASP A 68 20.21 -0.84 -24.90
C ASP A 68 21.71 -1.17 -25.07
N LEU A 69 22.48 -1.09 -23.98
CA LEU A 69 23.89 -1.51 -23.96
C LEU A 69 23.99 -3.03 -23.82
N LEU A 70 23.18 -3.62 -22.95
CA LEU A 70 23.13 -5.06 -22.72
C LEU A 70 22.83 -5.82 -24.01
N GLU A 71 21.89 -5.35 -24.84
CA GLU A 71 21.59 -6.01 -26.11
C GLU A 71 22.81 -6.03 -27.06
N LYS A 72 23.60 -4.95 -27.07
CA LYS A 72 24.84 -4.88 -27.86
C LYS A 72 25.91 -5.78 -27.29
N ASP A 73 26.07 -5.78 -25.98
CA ASP A 73 27.06 -6.58 -25.28
C ASP A 73 26.77 -8.08 -25.40
N LEU A 74 25.51 -8.50 -25.29
CA LEU A 74 25.13 -9.91 -25.51
C LEU A 74 25.55 -10.38 -26.91
N LYS A 75 25.41 -9.53 -27.94
CA LYS A 75 25.89 -9.84 -29.29
C LYS A 75 27.43 -9.86 -29.36
N GLU A 76 28.11 -8.91 -28.73
CA GLU A 76 29.57 -8.83 -28.69
C GLU A 76 30.21 -10.06 -28.00
N PHE A 77 29.63 -10.51 -26.89
CA PHE A 77 30.07 -11.67 -26.13
C PHE A 77 29.47 -13.00 -26.63
N SER A 78 28.70 -12.99 -27.72
CA SER A 78 28.04 -14.18 -28.29
C SER A 78 27.17 -14.95 -27.29
N ILE A 79 26.51 -14.22 -26.37
CA ILE A 79 25.61 -14.78 -25.37
C ILE A 79 24.20 -14.81 -25.94
N ASP A 80 23.66 -16.01 -26.12
CA ASP A 80 22.26 -16.21 -26.50
C ASP A 80 21.39 -16.46 -25.25
N PRO A 81 20.50 -15.52 -24.84
CA PRO A 81 19.63 -15.70 -23.69
C PRO A 81 18.59 -16.83 -23.84
N GLN A 82 18.27 -17.25 -25.07
CA GLN A 82 17.36 -18.38 -25.31
C GLN A 82 18.12 -19.72 -25.32
N GLY A 83 19.43 -19.68 -25.55
CA GLY A 83 20.34 -20.81 -25.55
C GLY A 83 20.86 -21.20 -24.17
N VAL A 84 22.00 -21.87 -24.15
CA VAL A 84 22.71 -22.24 -22.92
C VAL A 84 23.66 -21.10 -22.56
N VAL A 85 23.48 -20.51 -21.38
CA VAL A 85 24.36 -19.45 -20.86
C VAL A 85 25.28 -20.04 -19.79
N GLY A 86 26.59 -20.02 -20.04
CA GLY A 86 27.61 -20.54 -19.13
C GLY A 86 28.04 -19.53 -18.07
N SER A 87 28.58 -20.00 -16.94
CA SER A 87 29.16 -19.13 -15.92
C SER A 87 30.37 -18.34 -16.41
N GLU A 88 31.11 -18.89 -17.38
CA GLU A 88 32.25 -18.21 -18.01
C GLU A 88 31.80 -16.97 -18.80
N ASP A 89 30.71 -17.11 -19.57
CA ASP A 89 30.10 -16.01 -20.32
C ASP A 89 29.64 -14.87 -19.41
N LEU A 90 28.94 -15.22 -18.31
CA LEU A 90 28.49 -14.25 -17.30
C LEU A 90 29.66 -13.56 -16.60
N ASN A 91 30.75 -14.30 -16.32
CA ASN A 91 31.95 -13.75 -15.70
C ASN A 91 32.69 -12.78 -16.64
N MET A 92 32.75 -13.10 -17.94
CA MET A 92 33.36 -12.23 -18.95
C MET A 92 32.56 -10.94 -19.13
N LEU A 93 31.24 -11.04 -19.31
CA LEU A 93 30.36 -9.88 -19.40
C LEU A 93 30.47 -9.01 -18.16
N GLY A 94 30.39 -9.63 -16.98
CA GLY A 94 30.47 -8.97 -15.69
C GLY A 94 31.73 -8.14 -15.49
N LYS A 95 32.90 -8.75 -15.71
CA LYS A 95 34.20 -8.07 -15.53
C LYS A 95 34.47 -7.02 -16.59
N SER A 96 34.08 -7.26 -17.84
CA SER A 96 34.34 -6.33 -18.96
C SER A 96 33.48 -5.07 -18.90
N ARG A 97 32.29 -5.15 -18.26
CA ARG A 97 31.34 -4.03 -18.16
C ARG A 97 31.13 -3.52 -16.74
N TYR A 98 31.94 -3.99 -15.78
CA TYR A 98 31.84 -3.63 -14.36
C TYR A 98 30.46 -3.90 -13.76
N ILE A 99 29.81 -5.00 -14.18
CA ILE A 99 28.53 -5.45 -13.64
C ILE A 99 28.82 -6.38 -12.46
N ASP A 100 28.27 -6.05 -11.29
CA ASP A 100 28.50 -6.81 -10.06
C ASP A 100 27.65 -8.08 -10.01
N ARG A 101 26.41 -7.97 -10.50
CA ARG A 101 25.41 -9.04 -10.44
C ARG A 101 24.66 -9.20 -11.75
N ILE A 102 24.35 -10.44 -12.07
CA ILE A 102 23.61 -10.77 -13.29
C ILE A 102 22.39 -11.62 -12.91
N LEU A 103 21.20 -11.09 -13.18
CA LEU A 103 19.92 -11.79 -13.07
C LEU A 103 19.59 -12.44 -14.41
N ILE A 104 19.34 -13.74 -14.38
CA ILE A 104 18.92 -14.54 -15.54
C ILE A 104 17.86 -15.54 -15.09
N GLY A 105 16.91 -15.84 -15.97
CA GLY A 105 15.84 -16.77 -15.65
C GLY A 105 15.11 -17.33 -16.85
N THR A 106 14.20 -18.25 -16.56
CA THR A 106 13.28 -18.87 -17.51
C THR A 106 11.85 -18.47 -17.13
N LEU A 107 11.12 -17.92 -18.09
CA LEU A 107 9.72 -17.57 -17.98
C LEU A 107 8.88 -18.63 -18.70
N THR A 108 7.96 -19.25 -17.96
CA THR A 108 7.09 -20.31 -18.47
C THR A 108 5.64 -19.85 -18.48
N LYS A 109 4.98 -19.90 -19.64
CA LYS A 109 3.53 -19.68 -19.71
C LYS A 109 2.79 -20.96 -19.30
N THR A 110 1.89 -20.85 -18.34
CA THR A 110 1.00 -21.96 -17.95
C THR A 110 -0.43 -21.68 -18.38
N LYS A 111 -1.31 -22.70 -18.32
CA LYS A 111 -2.75 -22.56 -18.64
C LYS A 111 -3.48 -21.52 -17.78
N LYS A 112 -3.01 -21.25 -16.55
CA LYS A 112 -3.68 -20.38 -15.57
C LYS A 112 -2.92 -19.09 -15.26
N GLY A 113 -1.67 -18.96 -15.69
CA GLY A 113 -0.82 -17.82 -15.30
C GLY A 113 0.58 -17.92 -15.90
N PHE A 114 1.57 -17.49 -15.13
CA PHE A 114 2.98 -17.45 -15.50
C PHE A 114 3.83 -17.98 -14.34
N ALA A 115 4.88 -18.72 -14.65
CA ALA A 115 5.86 -19.19 -13.69
C ALA A 115 7.24 -18.70 -14.09
N VAL A 116 8.10 -18.43 -13.11
CA VAL A 116 9.47 -17.99 -13.35
C VAL A 116 10.44 -18.81 -12.51
N LYS A 117 11.60 -19.11 -13.09
CA LYS A 117 12.76 -19.65 -12.37
C LYS A 117 13.94 -18.73 -12.62
N SER A 118 14.46 -18.10 -11.57
CA SER A 118 15.48 -17.08 -11.71
C SER A 118 16.65 -17.33 -10.79
N ILE A 119 17.82 -16.90 -11.24
CA ILE A 119 19.06 -16.98 -10.49
C ILE A 119 19.77 -15.63 -10.56
N VAL A 120 20.42 -15.26 -9.45
CA VAL A 120 21.34 -14.12 -9.40
C VAL A 120 22.75 -14.66 -9.31
N TYR A 121 23.55 -14.38 -10.34
CA TYR A 121 24.98 -14.69 -10.39
C TYR A 121 25.77 -13.49 -9.87
N ASP A 122 26.66 -13.73 -8.91
CA ASP A 122 27.58 -12.74 -8.36
C ASP A 122 28.94 -12.88 -9.05
N VAL A 123 29.36 -11.82 -9.75
CA VAL A 123 30.54 -11.84 -10.61
C VAL A 123 31.83 -11.90 -9.78
N ALA A 124 31.84 -11.24 -8.62
CA ALA A 124 32.99 -11.21 -7.72
C ALA A 124 33.31 -12.60 -7.14
N THR A 125 32.28 -13.30 -6.66
CA THR A 125 32.42 -14.63 -6.04
C THR A 125 32.29 -15.78 -7.03
N GLN A 126 31.89 -15.51 -8.27
CA GLN A 126 31.62 -16.49 -9.34
C GLN A 126 30.62 -17.56 -8.91
N LYS A 127 29.61 -17.16 -8.12
CA LYS A 127 28.63 -18.06 -7.53
C LYS A 127 27.22 -17.56 -7.76
N ILE A 128 26.29 -18.51 -7.78
CA ILE A 128 24.86 -18.19 -7.71
C ILE A 128 24.55 -17.87 -6.25
N VAL A 129 24.18 -16.62 -5.97
CA VAL A 129 23.88 -16.13 -4.62
C VAL A 129 22.40 -16.25 -4.26
N PHE A 130 21.52 -16.19 -5.26
CA PHE A 130 20.08 -16.35 -5.07
C PHE A 130 19.47 -17.23 -6.16
N ARG A 131 18.42 -17.97 -5.79
CA ARG A 131 17.55 -18.72 -6.69
C ARG A 131 16.12 -18.53 -6.22
N CYS A 132 15.20 -18.31 -7.15
CA CYS A 132 13.77 -18.30 -6.85
C CYS A 132 12.99 -19.07 -7.90
N SER A 133 11.82 -19.57 -7.49
CA SER A 133 10.85 -20.18 -8.38
C SER A 133 9.48 -19.70 -7.93
N GLU A 134 8.82 -18.89 -8.74
CA GLU A 134 7.56 -18.24 -8.38
C GLU A 134 6.48 -18.47 -9.42
N TYR A 135 5.22 -18.31 -9.01
CA TYR A 135 4.05 -18.38 -9.87
C TYR A 135 3.10 -17.23 -9.56
N ALA A 136 2.48 -16.65 -10.59
CA ALA A 136 1.39 -15.71 -10.44
C ALA A 136 0.46 -15.73 -11.66
N ASP A 137 -0.75 -15.19 -11.50
CA ASP A 137 -1.74 -15.18 -12.57
C ASP A 137 -1.42 -14.11 -13.64
N THR A 138 -0.68 -13.05 -13.26
CA THR A 138 -0.26 -11.96 -14.15
C THR A 138 1.26 -11.74 -14.11
N LEU A 139 1.83 -11.19 -15.18
CA LEU A 139 3.25 -10.82 -15.23
C LEU A 139 3.62 -9.75 -14.18
N PHE A 140 2.70 -8.84 -13.87
CA PHE A 140 2.91 -7.80 -12.86
C PHE A 140 3.02 -8.36 -11.44
N GLU A 141 2.15 -9.30 -11.09
CA GLU A 141 2.22 -10.01 -9.82
C GLU A 141 3.47 -10.88 -9.76
N LEU A 142 3.80 -11.57 -10.86
CA LEU A 142 4.99 -12.41 -10.94
C LEU A 142 6.26 -11.61 -10.69
N ALA A 143 6.43 -10.47 -11.36
CA ALA A 143 7.60 -9.60 -11.19
C ALA A 143 7.72 -9.07 -9.76
N ASN A 144 6.60 -8.68 -9.12
CA ASN A 144 6.62 -8.25 -7.72
C ASN A 144 6.99 -9.39 -6.75
N THR A 145 6.44 -10.59 -6.96
CA THR A 145 6.72 -11.75 -6.11
C THR A 145 8.17 -12.21 -6.28
N GLU A 146 8.65 -12.32 -7.52
CA GLU A 146 10.04 -12.64 -7.85
C GLU A 146 11.01 -11.66 -7.18
N MET A 147 10.72 -10.36 -7.29
CA MET A 147 11.56 -9.32 -6.70
C MET A 147 11.67 -9.42 -5.18
N ARG A 148 10.55 -9.69 -4.51
CA ARG A 148 10.53 -9.91 -3.06
C ARG A 148 11.34 -11.14 -2.66
N SER A 149 11.25 -12.22 -3.44
CA SER A 149 11.98 -13.46 -3.18
C SER A 149 13.48 -13.34 -3.43
N LEU A 150 13.91 -12.67 -4.50
CA LEU A 150 15.33 -12.51 -4.85
C LEU A 150 16.08 -11.54 -3.92
N TYR A 151 15.39 -10.51 -3.41
CA TYR A 151 16.03 -9.41 -2.69
C TYR A 151 15.41 -9.17 -1.30
N LEU A 152 14.96 -10.24 -0.63
CA LEU A 152 14.38 -10.19 0.72
C LEU A 152 15.29 -9.49 1.75
N THR A 153 16.61 -9.62 1.58
CA THR A 153 17.61 -9.05 2.50
C THR A 153 18.09 -7.65 2.10
N VAL A 154 17.71 -7.16 0.91
CA VAL A 154 18.04 -5.80 0.48
C VAL A 154 16.91 -4.87 0.91
N PRO A 155 17.19 -3.84 1.72
CA PRO A 155 16.17 -2.89 2.13
C PRO A 155 15.57 -2.20 0.90
N ASP A 156 14.28 -1.89 0.96
CA ASP A 156 13.62 -1.11 -0.08
C ASP A 156 14.25 0.31 -0.14
N SER A 157 14.35 0.86 -1.35
CA SER A 157 14.95 2.17 -1.56
C SER A 157 13.99 3.30 -1.28
N THR A 158 14.57 4.46 -0.98
CA THR A 158 13.86 5.74 -0.86
C THR A 158 13.29 6.27 -2.18
N ILE A 159 13.60 5.65 -3.33
CA ILE A 159 13.02 5.99 -4.65
C ILE A 159 11.58 5.46 -4.74
N ALA A 160 11.29 4.34 -4.05
CA ALA A 160 9.92 3.92 -3.77
C ALA A 160 9.39 4.70 -2.56
N MET A 161 8.19 5.27 -2.73
CA MET A 161 7.29 5.72 -1.67
C MET A 161 8.00 6.45 -0.52
N GLY A 162 8.13 7.78 -0.64
CA GLY A 162 8.80 8.65 0.33
C GLY A 162 8.75 8.11 1.76
N LYS A 163 9.93 7.83 2.34
CA LYS A 163 10.11 7.16 3.63
C LYS A 163 9.21 7.79 4.69
N ASN A 164 8.07 7.16 4.90
CA ASN A 164 7.06 7.66 5.81
C ASN A 164 7.38 7.07 7.17
N ILE A 165 7.99 7.88 8.02
CA ILE A 165 8.14 7.56 9.43
C ILE A 165 6.72 7.53 10.02
N TYR A 166 6.29 6.39 10.58
CA TYR A 166 4.94 6.25 11.13
C TYR A 166 4.96 6.12 12.65
N ASP A 167 4.11 6.89 13.31
CA ASP A 167 3.68 6.60 14.68
C ASP A 167 2.18 6.29 14.64
N VAL A 168 1.78 5.15 15.19
CA VAL A 168 0.40 4.65 15.12
C VAL A 168 -0.07 4.26 16.51
N ALA A 169 -1.19 4.81 16.95
CA ALA A 169 -1.85 4.41 18.18
C ALA A 169 -3.20 3.75 17.87
N PHE A 170 -3.41 2.55 18.41
CA PHE A 170 -4.68 1.85 18.38
C PHE A 170 -5.35 1.96 19.75
N LEU A 171 -6.50 2.62 19.81
CA LEU A 171 -7.41 2.56 20.96
C LEU A 171 -8.43 1.46 20.70
N ILE A 172 -8.28 0.33 21.39
CA ILE A 172 -9.06 -0.88 21.09
C ILE A 172 -10.04 -1.18 22.22
N ASP A 173 -11.30 -1.35 21.87
CA ASP A 173 -12.27 -1.94 22.78
C ASP A 173 -11.98 -3.43 23.01
N ASN A 174 -11.43 -3.76 24.17
CA ASN A 174 -11.15 -5.12 24.60
C ASN A 174 -12.20 -5.65 25.59
N SER A 175 -13.43 -5.15 25.54
CA SER A 175 -14.57 -5.71 26.28
C SER A 175 -15.21 -6.88 25.54
N TYR A 176 -16.07 -7.64 26.22
CA TYR A 176 -16.85 -8.71 25.60
C TYR A 176 -17.83 -8.22 24.51
N SER A 177 -18.09 -6.93 24.39
CA SER A 177 -18.84 -6.37 23.25
C SER A 177 -18.13 -6.61 21.92
N ALA A 178 -16.80 -6.67 21.92
CA ALA A 178 -15.97 -6.92 20.74
C ALA A 178 -15.70 -8.41 20.48
N GLN A 179 -16.34 -9.33 21.24
CA GLN A 179 -15.96 -10.75 21.24
C GLN A 179 -16.07 -11.40 19.86
N ARG A 180 -17.08 -11.03 19.07
CA ARG A 180 -17.37 -11.66 17.77
C ARG A 180 -16.38 -11.22 16.69
N GLU A 181 -15.92 -9.97 16.75
CA GLU A 181 -14.93 -9.41 15.82
C GLU A 181 -13.49 -9.54 16.33
N TRP A 182 -13.26 -10.02 17.56
CA TRP A 182 -11.95 -9.93 18.23
C TRP A 182 -10.79 -10.48 17.40
N LYS A 183 -11.01 -11.62 16.74
CA LYS A 183 -10.01 -12.23 15.85
C LYS A 183 -9.71 -11.34 14.64
N ASP A 184 -10.74 -10.78 14.01
CA ASP A 184 -10.59 -9.96 12.82
C ASP A 184 -10.08 -8.56 13.14
N ILE A 185 -10.37 -8.01 14.34
CA ILE A 185 -9.75 -6.80 14.86
C ILE A 185 -8.22 -6.95 14.91
N LYS A 186 -7.73 -8.04 15.52
CA LYS A 186 -6.27 -8.32 15.57
C LYS A 186 -5.66 -8.42 14.17
N ARG A 187 -6.31 -9.18 13.28
CA ARG A 187 -5.86 -9.33 11.88
C ARG A 187 -5.89 -8.01 11.11
N GLY A 188 -6.89 -7.17 11.34
CA GLY A 188 -7.02 -5.86 10.72
C GLY A 188 -5.92 -4.89 11.17
N ILE A 189 -5.52 -4.93 12.45
CA ILE A 189 -4.40 -4.13 12.97
C ILE A 189 -3.10 -4.54 12.28
N ILE A 190 -2.83 -5.84 12.19
CA ILE A 190 -1.64 -6.37 11.50
C ILE A 190 -1.67 -5.93 10.02
N ALA A 191 -2.79 -6.16 9.33
CA ALA A 191 -2.95 -5.78 7.93
C ALA A 191 -2.77 -4.27 7.67
N LEU A 192 -3.27 -3.41 8.58
CA LEU A 192 -3.04 -1.97 8.49
C LEU A 192 -1.55 -1.66 8.61
N CYS A 193 -0.92 -2.18 9.65
CA CYS A 193 0.50 -1.93 9.91
C CYS A 193 1.37 -2.40 8.76
N ASP A 194 1.18 -3.64 8.29
CA ASP A 194 1.94 -4.19 7.17
C ASP A 194 1.72 -3.40 5.88
N SER A 195 0.52 -2.85 5.67
CA SER A 195 0.19 -2.06 4.47
C SER A 195 0.80 -0.66 4.47
N ILE A 196 1.04 -0.05 5.64
CA ILE A 196 1.70 1.27 5.73
C ILE A 196 3.19 1.17 6.06
N SER A 197 3.63 0.03 6.58
CA SER A 197 5.01 -0.19 6.94
C SER A 197 5.83 -0.50 5.69
N ASP A 198 6.94 0.20 5.53
CA ASP A 198 8.00 -0.17 4.61
C ASP A 198 8.92 -1.18 5.31
N SER A 199 8.51 -2.45 5.38
CA SER A 199 9.21 -3.50 6.15
C SER A 199 9.45 -3.13 7.63
N TRP A 200 8.49 -2.44 8.26
CA TRP A 200 8.59 -1.93 9.63
C TRP A 200 9.74 -0.93 9.88
N ALA A 201 10.37 -0.40 8.83
CA ALA A 201 11.41 0.61 8.94
C ALA A 201 10.84 1.90 9.56
N ASP A 202 11.38 2.31 10.70
CA ASP A 202 11.01 3.52 11.42
C ASP A 202 9.51 3.65 11.77
N MET A 203 8.83 2.53 12.01
CA MET A 203 7.46 2.48 12.53
C MET A 203 7.41 2.31 14.06
N ARG A 204 6.49 3.03 14.72
CA ARG A 204 6.16 2.85 16.15
C ARG A 204 4.68 2.61 16.32
N VAL A 205 4.32 1.48 16.90
CA VAL A 205 2.93 1.11 17.18
C VAL A 205 2.67 1.11 18.68
N TYR A 206 1.56 1.71 19.09
CA TYR A 206 1.07 1.72 20.46
C TYR A 206 -0.32 1.08 20.50
N VAL A 207 -0.49 0.05 21.32
CA VAL A 207 -1.78 -0.62 21.51
C VAL A 207 -2.33 -0.25 22.89
N VAL A 208 -3.49 0.41 22.92
CA VAL A 208 -4.11 0.96 24.12
C VAL A 208 -5.50 0.34 24.29
N PRO A 209 -5.66 -0.65 25.19
CA PRO A 209 -6.98 -1.23 25.47
C PRO A 209 -7.87 -0.26 26.29
N MET A 210 -9.16 -0.20 25.96
CA MET A 210 -10.16 0.63 26.67
C MET A 210 -10.41 0.15 28.10
N LEU A 211 -10.50 -1.17 28.32
CA LEU A 211 -10.59 -1.81 29.63
C LEU A 211 -9.19 -2.27 30.08
N SER A 212 -8.29 -1.32 30.34
CA SER A 212 -7.01 -1.63 30.98
C SER A 212 -7.17 -1.67 32.51
N GLN A 213 -6.83 -2.80 33.14
CA GLN A 213 -6.76 -2.93 34.61
C GLN A 213 -5.47 -2.35 35.21
N SER A 214 -4.54 -1.87 34.38
CA SER A 214 -3.19 -1.46 34.80
C SER A 214 -3.05 0.06 34.92
N LYS A 215 -2.58 0.53 36.09
CA LYS A 215 -2.07 1.90 36.31
C LYS A 215 -0.85 2.27 35.43
N LYS A 216 -0.34 1.36 34.61
CA LYS A 216 0.68 1.61 33.60
C LYS A 216 0.18 1.03 32.27
N ILE A 217 -0.48 1.87 31.46
CA ILE A 217 -0.49 1.63 30.01
C ILE A 217 1.00 1.54 29.63
N ARG A 218 1.47 0.36 29.25
CA ARG A 218 2.90 0.14 29.00
C ARG A 218 3.30 1.07 27.83
N THR A 219 4.32 1.88 28.08
CA THR A 219 4.77 3.02 27.24
C THR A 219 5.71 2.62 26.11
N TYR A 220 5.96 1.32 25.89
CA TYR A 220 6.90 0.91 24.85
C TYR A 220 6.24 0.95 23.49
N ALA A 221 6.90 1.60 22.54
CA ALA A 221 6.56 1.49 21.14
C ALA A 221 6.91 0.08 20.65
N ILE A 222 5.97 -0.58 19.98
CA ILE A 222 6.23 -1.80 19.24
C ILE A 222 6.84 -1.40 17.89
N THR A 223 7.99 -1.98 17.56
CA THR A 223 8.79 -1.58 16.40
C THR A 223 9.07 -2.73 15.42
N SER A 224 8.41 -3.88 15.58
CA SER A 224 8.53 -5.04 14.68
C SER A 224 7.20 -5.79 14.55
N ALA A 225 7.02 -6.45 13.40
CA ALA A 225 5.85 -7.27 13.09
C ALA A 225 5.64 -8.39 14.10
N THR A 226 6.72 -9.11 14.43
CA THR A 226 6.68 -10.25 15.36
C THR A 226 6.23 -9.82 16.75
N THR A 227 6.79 -8.74 17.28
CA THR A 227 6.40 -8.23 18.60
C THR A 227 4.98 -7.66 18.60
N LEU A 228 4.49 -7.14 17.47
CA LEU A 228 3.07 -6.76 17.36
C LEU A 228 2.17 -7.98 17.41
N ASP A 229 2.46 -9.02 16.63
CA ASP A 229 1.66 -10.24 16.63
C ASP A 229 1.64 -10.87 18.02
N ASP A 230 2.82 -11.08 18.65
CA ASP A 230 2.93 -11.59 20.02
C ASP A 230 2.08 -10.76 21.01
N HIS A 231 2.21 -9.43 20.96
CA HIS A 231 1.45 -8.53 21.84
C HIS A 231 -0.06 -8.60 21.60
N LEU A 232 -0.49 -8.73 20.34
CA LEU A 232 -1.89 -8.89 20.00
C LEU A 232 -2.40 -10.27 20.41
N GLN A 233 -1.62 -11.35 20.30
CA GLN A 233 -2.02 -12.68 20.76
C GLN A 233 -2.22 -12.70 22.28
N GLU A 234 -1.31 -12.08 23.04
CA GLU A 234 -1.41 -11.93 24.50
C GLU A 234 -2.62 -11.07 24.94
N LEU A 235 -3.08 -10.15 24.09
CA LEU A 235 -4.20 -9.28 24.41
C LEU A 235 -5.51 -10.09 24.52
N SER A 236 -6.09 -10.11 25.73
CA SER A 236 -7.34 -10.79 26.04
C SER A 236 -8.53 -9.84 26.17
N LEU A 237 -9.73 -10.39 25.97
CA LEU A 237 -10.98 -9.72 26.33
C LEU A 237 -11.12 -9.65 27.85
N ASN A 238 -11.50 -8.47 28.35
CA ASN A 238 -11.65 -8.20 29.77
C ASN A 238 -13.12 -8.07 30.16
N ARG A 239 -13.46 -8.59 31.34
CA ARG A 239 -14.78 -8.41 31.94
C ARG A 239 -14.88 -6.97 32.46
N GLY A 240 -15.88 -6.23 32.01
CA GLY A 240 -16.12 -4.85 32.42
C GLY A 240 -16.98 -4.09 31.42
N ILE A 241 -17.46 -2.92 31.83
CA ILE A 241 -18.23 -2.01 30.97
C ILE A 241 -17.34 -0.81 30.65
N VAL A 242 -17.15 -0.53 29.37
CA VAL A 242 -16.45 0.69 28.92
C VAL A 242 -17.34 1.88 29.25
N LYS A 243 -16.99 2.65 30.28
CA LYS A 243 -17.79 3.83 30.69
C LYS A 243 -17.42 5.09 29.92
N SER A 244 -16.13 5.26 29.61
CA SER A 244 -15.60 6.42 28.90
C SER A 244 -14.27 6.04 28.25
N ILE A 245 -13.99 6.62 27.08
CA ILE A 245 -12.71 6.51 26.39
C ILE A 245 -11.72 7.61 26.79
N THR A 246 -12.19 8.61 27.56
CA THR A 246 -11.44 9.83 27.89
C THR A 246 -10.08 9.55 28.55
N PRO A 247 -9.93 8.63 29.51
CA PRO A 247 -8.63 8.37 30.15
C PRO A 247 -7.58 7.87 29.15
N GLN A 248 -7.95 6.89 28.33
CA GLN A 248 -7.07 6.28 27.35
C GLN A 248 -6.78 7.25 26.20
N LEU A 249 -7.78 7.97 25.73
CA LEU A 249 -7.59 8.99 24.69
C LEU A 249 -6.75 10.17 25.20
N THR A 250 -6.84 10.53 26.49
CA THR A 250 -5.98 11.54 27.13
C THR A 250 -4.53 11.08 27.11
N TYR A 251 -4.28 9.80 27.45
CA TYR A 251 -2.96 9.21 27.36
C TYR A 251 -2.42 9.24 25.92
N ILE A 252 -3.23 8.88 24.92
CA ILE A 252 -2.82 8.96 23.51
C ILE A 252 -2.50 10.42 23.10
N ALA A 253 -3.35 11.36 23.49
CA ALA A 253 -3.24 12.76 23.08
C ALA A 253 -2.08 13.51 23.76
N LYS A 254 -1.79 13.20 25.03
CA LYS A 254 -0.83 13.97 25.86
C LYS A 254 0.38 13.16 26.34
N GLY A 255 0.24 11.83 26.46
CA GLY A 255 1.24 10.96 27.08
C GLY A 255 2.14 10.22 26.08
N LEU A 256 1.71 10.03 24.83
CA LEU A 256 2.54 9.35 23.83
C LEU A 256 3.63 10.26 23.26
N PRO A 257 4.86 9.76 23.07
CA PRO A 257 5.99 10.53 22.55
C PRO A 257 5.94 10.58 21.01
N TRP A 258 4.95 11.30 20.46
CA TRP A 258 4.80 11.51 19.03
C TRP A 258 6.01 12.21 18.41
N ARG A 259 6.67 11.57 17.45
CA ARG A 259 7.80 12.13 16.70
C ARG A 259 7.36 13.28 15.81
N LYS A 260 8.14 14.36 15.74
CA LYS A 260 7.74 15.59 15.00
C LYS A 260 7.67 15.35 13.48
N ASP A 261 8.56 14.52 12.99
CA ASP A 261 8.79 14.12 11.60
C ASP A 261 7.96 12.91 11.16
N ALA A 262 7.24 12.25 12.08
CA ALA A 262 6.38 11.12 11.76
C ALA A 262 4.99 11.54 11.27
N LYS A 263 4.43 10.75 10.36
CA LYS A 263 2.99 10.64 10.13
C LYS A 263 2.36 9.95 11.33
N LYS A 264 1.39 10.62 11.95
CA LYS A 264 0.79 10.16 13.21
C LYS A 264 -0.64 9.74 12.97
N LEU A 265 -0.96 8.50 13.32
CA LEU A 265 -2.29 7.93 13.16
C LEU A 265 -2.83 7.52 14.52
N CYS A 266 -4.11 7.83 14.76
CA CYS A 266 -4.87 7.34 15.90
C CYS A 266 -6.08 6.58 15.36
N ILE A 267 -6.13 5.27 15.57
CA ILE A 267 -7.22 4.40 15.14
C ILE A 267 -8.02 4.00 16.37
N ILE A 268 -9.30 4.32 16.38
CA ILE A 268 -10.23 3.98 17.47
C ILE A 268 -11.16 2.88 16.99
N LEU A 269 -11.07 1.71 17.60
CA LEU A 269 -11.89 0.53 17.34
C LEU A 269 -12.90 0.38 18.48
N ALA A 270 -14.16 0.64 18.19
CA ALA A 270 -15.22 0.77 19.19
C ALA A 270 -16.30 -0.32 19.04
N ALA A 271 -16.63 -1.00 20.13
CA ALA A 271 -17.70 -2.00 20.17
C ALA A 271 -18.74 -1.81 21.27
N SER A 272 -18.39 -1.15 22.36
CA SER A 272 -19.28 -0.90 23.49
C SER A 272 -19.95 0.45 23.39
N SER A 273 -21.22 0.54 23.77
CA SER A 273 -21.84 1.85 24.00
C SER A 273 -21.17 2.56 25.17
N CYS A 274 -20.76 3.81 24.98
CA CYS A 274 -20.17 4.66 26.03
C CYS A 274 -20.27 6.15 25.65
N ASN A 275 -19.91 7.05 26.58
CA ASN A 275 -19.96 8.49 26.31
C ASN A 275 -18.79 8.96 25.44
N TYR A 276 -18.94 8.83 24.12
CA TYR A 276 -17.94 9.29 23.14
C TYR A 276 -17.84 10.82 23.02
N ASN A 277 -18.87 11.57 23.44
CA ASN A 277 -18.90 13.03 23.32
C ASN A 277 -17.83 13.72 24.17
N GLU A 278 -17.41 13.11 25.29
CA GLU A 278 -16.33 13.62 26.14
C GLU A 278 -14.98 13.69 25.41
N GLY A 279 -14.76 12.81 24.42
CA GLY A 279 -13.54 12.73 23.64
C GLY A 279 -13.32 13.91 22.67
N ARG A 280 -14.34 14.74 22.40
CA ARG A 280 -14.26 15.84 21.42
C ARG A 280 -13.16 16.85 21.74
N SER A 281 -12.96 17.17 23.03
CA SER A 281 -11.90 18.09 23.46
C SER A 281 -10.50 17.54 23.20
N LEU A 282 -10.33 16.22 23.28
CA LEU A 282 -9.05 15.53 23.03
C LEU A 282 -8.74 15.43 21.53
N ARG A 283 -9.77 15.36 20.67
CA ARG A 283 -9.60 15.45 19.21
C ARG A 283 -8.86 16.74 18.82
N PHE A 284 -9.19 17.86 19.44
CA PHE A 284 -8.51 19.13 19.16
C PHE A 284 -7.00 19.06 19.48
N ILE A 285 -6.62 18.38 20.56
CA ILE A 285 -5.22 18.18 20.95
C ILE A 285 -4.51 17.27 19.93
N LEU A 286 -5.14 16.16 19.54
CA LEU A 286 -4.60 15.26 18.51
C LEU A 286 -4.40 16.00 17.18
N LYS A 287 -5.38 16.80 16.75
CA LYS A 287 -5.28 17.63 15.55
C LYS A 287 -4.16 18.66 15.64
N LYS A 288 -4.00 19.33 16.79
CA LYS A 288 -2.89 20.27 17.05
C LYS A 288 -1.52 19.59 16.94
N ASN A 289 -1.43 18.31 17.32
CA ASN A 289 -0.22 17.49 17.20
C ASN A 289 -0.05 16.85 15.82
N ASN A 290 -0.89 17.20 14.84
CA ASN A 290 -0.92 16.64 13.49
C ASN A 290 -1.14 15.12 13.48
N VAL A 291 -2.04 14.63 14.34
CA VAL A 291 -2.47 13.23 14.40
C VAL A 291 -3.80 13.07 13.67
N SER A 292 -3.81 12.25 12.62
CA SER A 292 -5.04 11.87 11.90
C SER A 292 -5.83 10.85 12.72
N VAL A 293 -7.11 11.10 12.94
CA VAL A 293 -7.97 10.22 13.75
C VAL A 293 -8.93 9.45 12.85
N TYR A 294 -8.87 8.13 12.90
CA TYR A 294 -9.80 7.23 12.23
C TYR A 294 -10.64 6.48 13.27
N THR A 295 -11.96 6.45 13.08
CA THR A 295 -12.88 5.74 13.97
C THR A 295 -13.57 4.61 13.23
N ILE A 296 -13.60 3.42 13.82
CA ILE A 296 -14.23 2.21 13.28
C ILE A 296 -15.25 1.71 14.32
N GLY A 297 -16.52 1.62 13.91
CA GLY A 297 -17.61 1.15 14.75
C GLY A 297 -18.08 -0.25 14.35
N THR A 298 -18.14 -1.17 15.31
CA THR A 298 -18.69 -2.52 15.10
C THR A 298 -20.23 -2.53 15.09
N GLY A 299 -20.81 -3.70 14.87
CA GLY A 299 -22.25 -3.94 14.79
C GLY A 299 -23.03 -3.73 16.08
N SER A 300 -22.38 -3.83 17.25
CA SER A 300 -23.04 -3.69 18.56
C SER A 300 -23.33 -2.25 18.98
N LEU A 301 -22.82 -1.26 18.24
CA LEU A 301 -23.02 0.16 18.56
C LEU A 301 -24.41 0.66 18.17
N THR A 302 -24.99 1.48 19.04
CA THR A 302 -26.26 2.18 18.77
C THR A 302 -26.08 3.31 17.77
N HIS A 303 -27.18 3.85 17.22
CA HIS A 303 -27.11 4.99 16.32
C HIS A 303 -26.39 6.20 16.95
N ASP A 304 -26.72 6.51 18.22
CA ASP A 304 -26.13 7.65 18.94
C ASP A 304 -24.63 7.48 19.15
N ASP A 305 -24.18 6.26 19.47
CA ASP A 305 -22.75 5.94 19.59
C ASP A 305 -22.01 6.20 18.26
N ARG A 306 -22.60 5.77 17.14
CA ARG A 306 -22.02 5.94 15.79
C ARG A 306 -21.91 7.41 15.42
N VAL A 307 -22.95 8.20 15.69
CA VAL A 307 -22.93 9.65 15.44
C VAL A 307 -21.84 10.31 16.28
N ALA A 308 -21.75 10.00 17.57
CA ALA A 308 -20.74 10.57 18.45
C ALA A 308 -19.31 10.16 18.04
N LEU A 309 -19.08 8.90 17.66
CA LEU A 309 -17.81 8.42 17.12
C LEU A 309 -17.44 9.07 15.78
N SER A 310 -18.42 9.31 14.91
CA SER A 310 -18.17 9.95 13.62
C SER A 310 -17.68 11.39 13.74
N GLN A 311 -18.08 12.08 14.82
CA GLN A 311 -17.65 13.44 15.11
C GLN A 311 -16.27 13.50 15.78
N LEU A 312 -15.80 12.37 16.33
CA LEU A 312 -14.49 12.22 16.95
C LEU A 312 -13.39 11.96 15.91
N GLY A 313 -13.69 11.20 14.87
CA GLY A 313 -12.76 10.89 13.77
C GLY A 313 -12.71 11.98 12.70
N ASP A 314 -11.58 12.06 11.98
CA ASP A 314 -11.49 12.75 10.69
C ASP A 314 -12.14 11.92 9.58
N SER A 315 -12.22 10.60 9.77
CA SER A 315 -13.01 9.69 8.96
C SER A 315 -13.58 8.58 9.84
N TYR A 316 -14.79 8.16 9.49
CA TYR A 316 -15.56 7.16 10.22
C TYR A 316 -15.98 6.02 9.30
N TYR A 317 -15.83 4.80 9.80
CA TYR A 317 -16.18 3.58 9.10
C TYR A 317 -17.11 2.74 9.97
N ASP A 318 -18.24 2.33 9.38
CA ASP A 318 -19.07 1.27 9.91
C ASP A 318 -18.55 -0.07 9.38
N ILE A 319 -18.45 -1.08 10.23
CA ILE A 319 -18.22 -2.45 9.75
C ILE A 319 -19.46 -2.92 8.99
N THR A 320 -19.20 -3.47 7.82
CA THR A 320 -20.17 -4.18 7.00
C THR A 320 -20.07 -5.67 7.32
N TYR A 321 -21.22 -6.28 7.57
CA TYR A 321 -21.35 -7.71 7.79
C TYR A 321 -22.03 -8.35 6.58
N HIS A 322 -21.63 -9.57 6.25
CA HIS A 322 -22.20 -10.37 5.18
C HIS A 322 -22.49 -11.77 5.69
N GLN A 323 -23.66 -12.29 5.35
CA GLN A 323 -24.01 -13.68 5.58
C GLN A 323 -24.72 -14.22 4.35
N ARG A 324 -24.17 -15.30 3.79
CA ARG A 324 -24.85 -16.06 2.74
C ARG A 324 -25.85 -17.02 3.38
N MET A 325 -27.07 -17.02 2.88
CA MET A 325 -28.17 -17.86 3.34
C MET A 325 -28.74 -18.66 2.18
N TYR A 326 -29.48 -19.73 2.47
CA TYR A 326 -30.12 -20.58 1.47
C TYR A 326 -31.62 -20.66 1.73
N ASP A 327 -32.42 -20.35 0.71
CA ASP A 327 -33.88 -20.48 0.80
C ASP A 327 -34.32 -21.95 0.82
N VAL A 328 -35.63 -22.19 0.99
CA VAL A 328 -36.23 -23.54 0.99
C VAL A 328 -36.03 -24.31 -0.33
N ASN A 329 -35.70 -23.62 -1.42
CA ASN A 329 -35.41 -24.21 -2.74
C ASN A 329 -33.91 -24.41 -2.96
N GLY A 330 -33.05 -24.02 -2.00
CA GLY A 330 -31.60 -24.09 -2.10
C GLY A 330 -30.95 -22.91 -2.84
N ASN A 331 -31.70 -21.84 -3.17
CA ASN A 331 -31.12 -20.67 -3.82
C ASN A 331 -30.33 -19.84 -2.81
N PRO A 332 -29.12 -19.37 -3.16
CA PRO A 332 -28.34 -18.50 -2.29
C PRO A 332 -28.96 -17.11 -2.24
N VAL A 333 -28.98 -16.53 -1.04
CA VAL A 333 -29.42 -15.17 -0.74
C VAL A 333 -28.32 -14.51 0.07
N ASP A 334 -27.66 -13.51 -0.52
CA ASP A 334 -26.63 -12.73 0.16
C ASP A 334 -27.28 -11.58 0.93
N VAL A 335 -27.10 -11.59 2.25
CA VAL A 335 -27.65 -10.61 3.19
C VAL A 335 -26.51 -9.83 3.83
N PHE A 336 -26.68 -8.51 3.92
CA PHE A 336 -25.70 -7.60 4.47
C PHE A 336 -26.27 -6.78 5.62
N CYS A 337 -25.43 -6.39 6.56
CA CYS A 337 -25.80 -5.47 7.64
C CYS A 337 -24.73 -4.39 7.81
N GLU A 338 -25.13 -3.12 7.81
CA GLU A 338 -24.25 -1.98 8.03
C GLU A 338 -25.01 -0.88 8.75
N ALA A 339 -24.41 -0.30 9.81
CA ALA A 339 -25.02 0.76 10.62
C ALA A 339 -26.44 0.43 11.14
N GLY A 340 -26.71 -0.84 11.47
CA GLY A 340 -28.02 -1.30 11.97
C GLY A 340 -29.11 -1.48 10.91
N ARG A 341 -28.75 -1.39 9.62
CA ARG A 341 -29.67 -1.56 8.48
C ARG A 341 -29.34 -2.85 7.74
N ILE A 342 -30.37 -3.49 7.19
CA ILE A 342 -30.26 -4.76 6.48
C ILE A 342 -30.43 -4.54 4.99
N PHE A 343 -29.60 -5.22 4.21
CA PHE A 343 -29.64 -5.19 2.77
C PHE A 343 -29.55 -6.61 2.20
N HIS A 344 -29.97 -6.79 0.96
CA HIS A 344 -29.77 -8.04 0.23
C HIS A 344 -29.49 -7.77 -1.25
N GLY A 345 -28.81 -8.69 -1.93
CA GLY A 345 -28.53 -8.59 -3.36
C GLY A 345 -27.18 -9.18 -3.76
N ASP A 346 -26.85 -9.12 -5.05
CA ASP A 346 -25.59 -9.66 -5.56
C ASP A 346 -24.47 -8.61 -5.52
N ALA A 347 -23.72 -8.60 -4.42
CA ALA A 347 -22.59 -7.70 -4.25
C ALA A 347 -21.25 -8.29 -4.77
N GLY A 348 -21.13 -9.62 -4.91
CA GLY A 348 -19.83 -10.29 -5.10
C GLY A 348 -18.82 -9.82 -4.05
N VAL A 349 -17.59 -9.47 -4.45
CA VAL A 349 -16.58 -8.91 -3.51
C VAL A 349 -16.77 -7.42 -3.19
N ARG A 350 -17.72 -6.73 -3.83
CA ARG A 350 -17.85 -5.25 -3.75
C ARG A 350 -18.31 -4.77 -2.38
N TRP A 351 -19.01 -5.60 -1.60
CA TRP A 351 -19.52 -5.26 -0.27
C TRP A 351 -18.39 -4.95 0.73
N LYS A 352 -17.18 -5.46 0.48
CA LYS A 352 -15.99 -5.18 1.30
C LYS A 352 -15.66 -3.68 1.39
N ASN A 353 -16.08 -2.89 0.40
CA ASN A 353 -15.94 -1.42 0.39
C ASN A 353 -17.10 -0.68 1.09
N GLY A 354 -17.92 -1.40 1.86
CA GLY A 354 -19.18 -0.89 2.40
C GLY A 354 -20.35 -1.06 1.44
N VAL A 355 -21.54 -1.25 2.00
CA VAL A 355 -22.80 -1.34 1.25
C VAL A 355 -23.56 -0.02 1.22
N THR A 356 -23.20 0.95 2.07
CA THR A 356 -23.71 2.33 1.96
C THR A 356 -22.68 3.29 1.36
N THR A 357 -23.18 4.43 0.89
CA THR A 357 -22.37 5.57 0.44
C THR A 357 -22.03 6.50 1.60
N LYS A 358 -21.20 7.52 1.36
CA LYS A 358 -20.93 8.58 2.35
C LYS A 358 -22.19 9.34 2.80
N THR A 359 -23.21 9.43 1.94
CA THR A 359 -24.51 10.01 2.26
C THR A 359 -25.46 9.03 2.95
N LYS A 360 -24.95 7.83 3.32
CA LYS A 360 -25.70 6.73 3.92
C LYS A 360 -26.79 6.16 3.01
N ALA A 361 -26.75 6.43 1.70
CA ALA A 361 -27.64 5.77 0.74
C ALA A 361 -27.16 4.34 0.45
N ALA A 362 -28.07 3.42 0.15
CA ALA A 362 -27.71 2.09 -0.32
C ALA A 362 -26.98 2.17 -1.67
N ARG A 363 -25.97 1.33 -1.88
CA ARG A 363 -25.27 1.24 -3.17
C ARG A 363 -26.14 0.53 -4.22
N PRO A 364 -25.95 0.78 -5.53
CA PRO A 364 -26.87 0.31 -6.58
C PRO A 364 -26.93 -1.21 -6.79
N PHE A 365 -26.02 -1.97 -6.17
CA PHE A 365 -25.95 -3.44 -6.31
C PHE A 365 -26.65 -4.19 -5.16
N ILE A 366 -27.28 -3.47 -4.23
CA ILE A 366 -28.06 -4.04 -3.13
C ILE A 366 -29.39 -3.30 -2.98
N ALA A 367 -30.37 -3.98 -2.39
CA ALA A 367 -31.64 -3.41 -1.96
C ALA A 367 -31.72 -3.41 -0.43
N GLU A 368 -32.26 -2.34 0.14
CA GLU A 368 -32.53 -2.25 1.57
C GLU A 368 -33.81 -3.01 1.94
N VAL A 369 -33.73 -3.76 3.04
CA VAL A 369 -34.89 -4.40 3.67
C VAL A 369 -35.40 -3.47 4.75
N PHE A 370 -36.54 -2.83 4.49
CA PHE A 370 -37.18 -1.93 5.45
C PHE A 370 -37.91 -2.74 6.55
N GLY A 371 -37.90 -2.22 7.79
CA GLY A 371 -38.64 -2.81 8.91
C GLY A 371 -37.91 -2.85 10.25
N THR A 372 -36.62 -2.50 10.29
CA THR A 372 -35.87 -2.23 11.54
C THR A 372 -34.77 -1.19 11.29
N THR A 373 -34.49 -0.35 12.29
CA THR A 373 -33.43 0.68 12.25
C THR A 373 -32.28 0.40 13.22
N ALA A 374 -32.30 -0.77 13.87
CA ALA A 374 -31.28 -1.19 14.83
C ALA A 374 -31.05 -2.71 14.77
N ALA A 375 -30.90 -3.25 13.56
CA ALA A 375 -30.60 -4.67 13.38
C ALA A 375 -29.24 -5.01 14.00
N SER A 376 -29.21 -6.11 14.75
CA SER A 376 -27.96 -6.74 15.14
C SER A 376 -27.46 -7.64 14.00
N PRO A 377 -26.20 -7.50 13.53
CA PRO A 377 -25.66 -8.38 12.49
C PRO A 377 -25.58 -9.85 12.95
N TYR A 378 -25.60 -10.06 14.27
CA TYR A 378 -25.51 -11.37 14.92
C TYR A 378 -26.77 -12.21 14.84
N GLU A 379 -27.88 -11.59 14.41
CA GLU A 379 -29.20 -12.21 14.36
C GLU A 379 -29.75 -12.24 12.92
N LEU A 380 -28.90 -11.97 11.91
CA LEU A 380 -29.35 -11.81 10.52
C LEU A 380 -30.15 -13.02 10.01
N SER A 381 -29.69 -14.23 10.27
CA SER A 381 -30.39 -15.47 9.86
C SER A 381 -31.79 -15.61 10.47
N SER A 382 -32.05 -15.00 11.62
CA SER A 382 -33.37 -14.99 12.25
C SER A 382 -34.21 -13.76 11.89
N LEU A 383 -33.55 -12.63 11.61
CA LEU A 383 -34.21 -11.34 11.44
C LEU A 383 -34.59 -11.08 9.97
N TYR A 384 -33.74 -11.47 9.03
CA TYR A 384 -34.03 -11.35 7.60
C TYR A 384 -35.30 -12.11 7.16
N PRO A 385 -35.56 -13.37 7.58
CA PRO A 385 -36.79 -14.08 7.20
C PRO A 385 -38.06 -13.50 7.82
N ARG A 386 -37.93 -12.71 8.89
CA ARG A 386 -39.07 -12.02 9.53
C ARG A 386 -39.42 -10.72 8.80
N LEU A 387 -38.42 -10.06 8.22
CA LEU A 387 -38.59 -8.80 7.49
C LEU A 387 -38.82 -9.01 5.99
N SER A 388 -38.40 -10.15 5.45
CA SER A 388 -38.65 -10.54 4.08
C SER A 388 -39.69 -11.66 4.00
N SER A 389 -40.28 -11.87 2.83
CA SER A 389 -41.17 -13.02 2.59
C SER A 389 -40.41 -14.33 2.32
N ILE A 390 -39.07 -14.33 2.44
CA ILE A 390 -38.19 -15.44 2.07
C ILE A 390 -37.95 -16.31 3.30
N LYS A 391 -38.30 -17.60 3.19
CA LYS A 391 -38.00 -18.61 4.20
C LYS A 391 -36.58 -19.14 4.00
N ILE A 392 -35.78 -19.10 5.06
CA ILE A 392 -34.38 -19.57 5.06
C ILE A 392 -34.29 -20.93 5.73
N LEU A 393 -33.55 -21.84 5.10
CA LEU A 393 -33.31 -23.21 5.58
C LEU A 393 -31.95 -23.33 6.29
N ASN A 394 -30.90 -22.72 5.73
CA ASN A 394 -29.55 -22.75 6.27
C ASN A 394 -28.81 -21.43 6.03
N SER A 395 -27.76 -21.17 6.79
CA SER A 395 -26.90 -19.98 6.68
C SER A 395 -25.43 -20.33 6.89
N ASP A 396 -24.57 -19.74 6.07
CA ASP A 396 -23.12 -19.79 6.23
C ASP A 396 -22.66 -18.93 7.42
N GLU A 397 -21.36 -18.98 7.74
CA GLU A 397 -20.78 -18.15 8.80
C GLU A 397 -20.90 -16.64 8.49
N LEU A 398 -20.97 -15.84 9.55
CA LEU A 398 -21.04 -14.39 9.43
C LEU A 398 -19.66 -13.81 9.15
N GLU A 399 -19.51 -13.14 8.02
CA GLU A 399 -18.29 -12.43 7.61
C GLU A 399 -18.36 -10.94 7.93
N ASN A 400 -17.21 -10.27 7.99
CA ASN A 400 -17.10 -8.82 8.16
C ASN A 400 -15.92 -8.24 7.36
N ASN A 401 -15.93 -6.94 7.09
CA ASN A 401 -14.91 -6.25 6.26
C ASN A 401 -13.88 -5.42 7.06
N ILE A 402 -13.66 -5.71 8.35
CA ILE A 402 -12.77 -4.87 9.17
C ILE A 402 -11.33 -4.82 8.62
N ILE A 403 -10.86 -5.92 8.04
CA ILE A 403 -9.53 -6.02 7.42
C ILE A 403 -9.46 -5.08 6.20
N ASP A 404 -10.51 -5.06 5.36
CA ASP A 404 -10.59 -4.20 4.18
C ASP A 404 -10.70 -2.72 4.56
N ILE A 405 -11.41 -2.38 5.66
CA ILE A 405 -11.44 -1.03 6.23
C ILE A 405 -10.04 -0.60 6.67
N CYS A 406 -9.32 -1.46 7.38
CA CYS A 406 -7.95 -1.22 7.81
C CYS A 406 -7.00 -0.98 6.63
N GLN A 407 -7.12 -1.76 5.55
CA GLN A 407 -6.37 -1.55 4.31
C GLN A 407 -6.76 -0.24 3.60
N THR A 408 -8.02 0.16 3.65
CA THR A 408 -8.48 1.45 3.11
C THR A 408 -7.87 2.62 3.88
N ILE A 409 -7.81 2.53 5.21
CA ILE A 409 -7.14 3.52 6.06
C ILE A 409 -5.64 3.57 5.75
N ALA A 410 -5.01 2.40 5.57
CA ALA A 410 -3.62 2.30 5.18
C ALA A 410 -3.35 3.00 3.84
N ALA A 411 -4.14 2.71 2.81
CA ALA A 411 -4.03 3.35 1.50
C ALA A 411 -4.20 4.87 1.58
N ALA A 412 -5.19 5.36 2.34
CA ALA A 412 -5.38 6.79 2.57
C ALA A 412 -4.19 7.44 3.29
N SER A 413 -3.52 6.71 4.19
CA SER A 413 -2.40 7.18 5.00
C SER A 413 -1.04 7.09 4.28
N ALA A 414 -0.89 6.14 3.35
CA ALA A 414 0.26 6.02 2.47
C ALA A 414 0.32 7.18 1.47
N VAL A 415 -0.83 7.65 1.01
CA VAL A 415 -0.98 8.65 -0.06
C VAL A 415 -0.71 10.09 0.37
N GLN A 416 -0.66 10.43 1.66
CA GLN A 416 -0.50 11.82 2.11
C GLN A 416 0.95 12.22 2.41
N GLY A 417 1.80 12.40 1.40
CA GLY A 417 2.81 13.45 1.51
C GLY A 417 2.09 14.81 1.39
N LYS A 418 2.44 15.83 2.19
CA LYS A 418 1.84 17.16 2.02
C LYS A 418 2.18 17.65 0.61
N GLU A 419 1.18 17.89 -0.23
CA GLU A 419 1.41 18.42 -1.57
C GLU A 419 2.20 19.73 -1.47
N ILE A 420 3.38 19.74 -2.07
CA ILE A 420 4.28 20.91 -2.11
C ILE A 420 4.10 21.70 -3.40
N ALA A 421 3.56 21.06 -4.44
CA ALA A 421 3.25 21.68 -5.72
C ALA A 421 2.20 20.87 -6.49
N ARG A 422 1.67 21.47 -7.54
CA ARG A 422 0.99 20.76 -8.64
C ARG A 422 1.68 21.08 -9.96
N VAL A 423 1.83 20.07 -10.81
CA VAL A 423 2.53 20.14 -12.09
C VAL A 423 1.56 19.77 -13.21
N LEU A 424 1.46 20.60 -14.24
CA LEU A 424 0.63 20.34 -15.41
C LEU A 424 1.42 19.50 -16.41
N LEU A 425 1.05 18.23 -16.53
CA LEU A 425 1.57 17.29 -17.52
C LEU A 425 0.70 17.35 -18.77
N SER A 426 1.31 17.48 -19.95
CA SER A 426 0.58 17.51 -21.23
C SER A 426 1.25 16.64 -22.29
N ASP A 427 0.46 15.94 -23.10
CA ASP A 427 0.93 15.19 -24.27
C ASP A 427 0.72 15.96 -25.60
N GLY A 428 0.23 17.21 -25.52
CA GLY A 428 -0.13 18.06 -26.66
C GLY A 428 -1.62 18.08 -27.00
N GLY A 429 -2.39 17.05 -26.60
CA GLY A 429 -3.85 17.00 -26.76
C GLY A 429 -4.60 17.08 -25.44
N TYR A 430 -4.13 16.33 -24.43
CA TYR A 430 -4.70 16.27 -23.09
C TYR A 430 -3.72 16.82 -22.07
N SER A 431 -4.25 17.27 -20.91
CA SER A 431 -3.41 17.73 -19.81
C SER A 431 -3.98 17.30 -18.45
N LEU A 432 -3.14 16.78 -17.56
CA LEU A 432 -3.52 16.41 -16.20
C LEU A 432 -2.66 17.14 -15.18
N TRP A 433 -3.28 17.55 -14.07
CA TRP A 433 -2.56 18.03 -12.91
C TRP A 433 -2.03 16.85 -12.11
N LEU A 434 -0.71 16.74 -12.01
CA LEU A 434 -0.01 15.86 -11.09
C LEU A 434 0.22 16.63 -9.78
N PRO A 435 -0.44 16.27 -8.66
CA PRO A 435 0.00 16.72 -7.36
C PRO A 435 1.38 16.13 -7.06
N VAL A 436 2.27 16.91 -6.46
CA VAL A 436 3.63 16.48 -6.14
C VAL A 436 3.88 16.72 -4.67
N ALA A 437 4.23 15.65 -3.95
CA ALA A 437 4.62 15.71 -2.54
C ALA A 437 6.13 15.56 -2.31
N ASP A 438 6.87 15.04 -3.30
CA ASP A 438 8.31 14.79 -3.20
C ASP A 438 9.14 15.94 -3.82
N ALA A 439 10.10 16.48 -3.06
CA ALA A 439 10.93 17.60 -3.48
C ALA A 439 11.94 17.23 -4.58
N GLY A 440 12.44 15.99 -4.60
CA GLY A 440 13.31 15.48 -5.65
C GLY A 440 12.58 15.34 -6.98
N VAL A 441 11.37 14.77 -6.95
CA VAL A 441 10.47 14.69 -8.11
C VAL A 441 10.14 16.09 -8.63
N LEU A 442 9.77 17.02 -7.76
CA LEU A 442 9.49 18.40 -8.16
C LEU A 442 10.70 19.06 -8.81
N THR A 443 11.90 18.85 -8.25
CA THR A 443 13.15 19.39 -8.77
C THR A 443 13.43 18.83 -10.17
N TYR A 444 13.32 17.51 -10.35
CA TYR A 444 13.50 16.85 -11.64
C TYR A 444 12.52 17.38 -12.70
N LEU A 445 11.22 17.45 -12.36
CA LEU A 445 10.18 17.96 -13.27
C LEU A 445 10.37 19.44 -13.63
N THR A 446 10.88 20.24 -12.69
CA THR A 446 11.21 21.66 -12.92
C THR A 446 12.43 21.80 -13.83
N GLN A 447 13.49 21.03 -13.58
CA GLN A 447 14.72 21.05 -14.39
C GLN A 447 14.49 20.58 -15.83
N ASN A 448 13.58 19.62 -16.01
CA ASN A 448 13.22 19.07 -17.32
C ASN A 448 11.94 19.71 -17.89
N GLN A 449 11.59 20.94 -17.49
CA GLN A 449 10.43 21.64 -18.01
C GLN A 449 10.53 21.82 -19.54
N ASN A 450 9.41 21.69 -20.25
CA ASN A 450 9.34 21.72 -21.72
C ASN A 450 10.06 20.58 -22.46
N VAL A 451 10.67 19.62 -21.75
CA VAL A 451 11.23 18.40 -22.35
C VAL A 451 10.14 17.31 -22.38
N ARG A 452 10.06 16.56 -23.48
CA ARG A 452 9.19 15.39 -23.57
C ARG A 452 9.89 14.20 -22.89
N MET A 453 9.27 13.65 -21.85
CA MET A 453 9.81 12.57 -21.05
C MET A 453 8.71 11.58 -20.65
N TYR A 454 9.10 10.38 -20.23
CA TYR A 454 8.17 9.47 -19.58
C TYR A 454 8.08 9.80 -18.09
N VAL A 455 6.85 9.89 -17.58
CA VAL A 455 6.57 10.05 -16.15
C VAL A 455 5.68 8.90 -15.72
N GLY A 456 6.11 8.13 -14.72
CA GLY A 456 5.29 7.12 -14.07
C GLY A 456 4.26 7.80 -13.17
N ILE A 457 2.99 7.64 -13.46
CA ILE A 457 1.86 8.22 -12.73
C ILE A 457 0.95 7.13 -12.19
N SER A 458 0.25 7.42 -11.09
CA SER A 458 -0.79 6.52 -10.58
C SER A 458 -2.16 7.21 -10.67
N PRO A 459 -3.01 6.82 -11.64
CA PRO A 459 -4.32 7.42 -11.84
C PRO A 459 -5.34 6.94 -10.79
N LYS A 460 -6.27 7.83 -10.43
CA LYS A 460 -7.43 7.55 -9.57
C LYS A 460 -8.69 8.12 -10.20
N GLN A 461 -9.83 7.47 -9.96
CA GLN A 461 -11.12 8.07 -10.31
C GLN A 461 -11.37 9.28 -9.41
N ASP A 462 -11.64 10.42 -10.03
CA ASP A 462 -11.91 11.68 -9.35
C ASP A 462 -12.95 12.47 -10.15
N LEU A 463 -14.21 12.36 -9.75
CA LEU A 463 -15.33 13.04 -10.41
C LEU A 463 -15.23 14.58 -10.33
N GLY A 464 -14.39 15.13 -9.44
CA GLY A 464 -14.12 16.55 -9.37
C GLY A 464 -13.03 17.03 -10.33
N ALA A 465 -12.30 16.12 -10.97
CA ALA A 465 -11.26 16.45 -11.94
C ALA A 465 -11.85 16.69 -13.35
N PRO A 466 -11.20 17.51 -14.21
CA PRO A 466 -11.73 17.89 -15.53
C PRO A 466 -12.14 16.74 -16.46
N TYR A 467 -11.55 15.56 -16.28
CA TYR A 467 -11.83 14.36 -17.08
C TYR A 467 -12.38 13.19 -16.26
N GLY A 468 -12.83 13.43 -15.02
CA GLY A 468 -13.24 12.35 -14.11
C GLY A 468 -12.08 11.48 -13.59
N VAL A 469 -10.83 11.85 -13.90
CA VAL A 469 -9.60 11.16 -13.53
C VAL A 469 -8.64 12.15 -12.89
N GLY A 470 -8.21 11.85 -11.67
CA GLY A 470 -7.14 12.55 -10.96
C GLY A 470 -5.88 11.70 -10.89
N LEU A 471 -4.78 12.28 -10.44
CA LEU A 471 -3.53 11.56 -10.18
C LEU A 471 -3.25 11.50 -8.68
N GLN A 472 -2.60 10.42 -8.23
CA GLN A 472 -2.04 10.34 -6.89
C GLN A 472 -0.83 11.28 -6.77
N PRO A 473 -0.51 11.78 -5.56
CA PRO A 473 0.61 12.69 -5.30
C PRO A 473 1.98 12.00 -5.29
N PHE A 474 2.17 11.04 -6.18
CA PHE A 474 3.39 10.26 -6.37
C PHE A 474 3.66 10.11 -7.86
N ALA A 475 4.93 10.21 -8.24
CA ALA A 475 5.38 9.94 -9.59
C ALA A 475 6.78 9.32 -9.61
N VAL A 476 7.02 8.47 -10.60
CA VAL A 476 8.34 7.92 -10.91
C VAL A 476 8.92 8.73 -12.07
N VAL A 477 10.11 9.30 -11.86
CA VAL A 477 10.78 10.17 -12.84
C VAL A 477 12.21 9.71 -13.07
N GLY A 478 12.85 10.18 -14.13
CA GLY A 478 14.25 9.83 -14.42
C GLY A 478 14.46 8.47 -15.10
N VAL A 479 13.40 7.73 -15.40
CA VAL A 479 13.49 6.42 -16.07
C VAL A 479 13.54 6.63 -17.60
N PRO A 480 14.60 6.15 -18.29
CA PRO A 480 14.68 6.21 -19.74
C PRO A 480 13.55 5.42 -20.42
N GLY A 481 13.05 5.94 -21.55
CA GLY A 481 11.97 5.30 -22.31
C GLY A 481 12.27 3.86 -22.75
N SER A 482 13.53 3.52 -23.01
CA SER A 482 13.95 2.17 -23.39
C SER A 482 13.87 1.15 -22.25
N TYR A 483 13.90 1.61 -21.00
CA TYR A 483 13.87 0.76 -19.81
C TYR A 483 12.43 0.43 -19.38
N ILE A 484 11.46 1.18 -19.91
CA ILE A 484 10.05 1.01 -19.58
C ILE A 484 9.45 -0.05 -20.52
N PRO A 485 8.90 -1.16 -19.98
CA PRO A 485 8.15 -2.13 -20.77
C PRO A 485 6.99 -1.47 -21.53
N ALA A 486 6.75 -1.91 -22.76
CA ALA A 486 5.61 -1.49 -23.57
C ALA A 486 4.28 -1.70 -22.82
N MET A 487 4.16 -2.79 -22.05
CA MET A 487 2.96 -3.09 -21.25
C MET A 487 2.67 -2.08 -20.13
N LEU A 488 3.62 -1.22 -19.76
CA LEU A 488 3.43 -0.15 -18.77
C LEU A 488 3.29 1.24 -19.39
N LYS A 489 3.43 1.36 -20.72
CA LYS A 489 3.31 2.62 -21.43
C LYS A 489 1.85 2.88 -21.78
N MET A 490 1.36 4.07 -21.43
CA MET A 490 0.03 4.55 -21.82
C MET A 490 0.12 6.00 -22.29
N THR A 491 -0.84 6.46 -23.08
CA THR A 491 -1.01 7.90 -23.34
C THR A 491 -1.93 8.55 -22.29
N LEU A 492 -1.95 9.88 -22.19
CA LEU A 492 -2.93 10.55 -21.32
C LEU A 492 -4.36 10.29 -21.78
N LYS A 493 -4.56 10.18 -23.10
CA LYS A 493 -5.86 9.78 -23.67
C LYS A 493 -6.30 8.42 -23.16
N ASP A 494 -5.40 7.42 -23.17
CA ASP A 494 -5.72 6.08 -22.69
C ASP A 494 -6.08 6.11 -21.21
N ILE A 495 -5.30 6.84 -20.39
CA ILE A 495 -5.59 7.03 -18.96
C ILE A 495 -6.98 7.64 -18.74
N ILE A 496 -7.38 8.65 -19.52
CA ILE A 496 -8.69 9.30 -19.40
C ILE A 496 -9.84 8.36 -19.81
N GLN A 497 -9.62 7.54 -20.84
CA GLN A 497 -10.65 6.65 -21.38
C GLN A 497 -10.77 5.31 -20.63
N HIS A 498 -9.75 4.93 -19.87
CA HIS A 498 -9.70 3.63 -19.21
C HIS A 498 -10.68 3.53 -18.03
N LYS A 499 -11.40 2.40 -17.93
CA LYS A 499 -12.34 2.13 -16.85
C LYS A 499 -11.69 1.21 -15.80
N GLY A 500 -11.07 1.81 -14.79
CA GLY A 500 -10.54 1.14 -13.61
C GLY A 500 -9.02 0.94 -13.66
N PHE A 501 -8.34 1.21 -12.54
CA PHE A 501 -6.88 1.19 -12.43
C PHE A 501 -6.39 0.22 -11.34
N SER A 502 -7.12 -0.88 -11.12
CA SER A 502 -6.90 -1.78 -9.98
C SER A 502 -5.84 -2.86 -10.21
N ARG A 503 -5.30 -2.99 -11.44
CA ARG A 503 -4.30 -4.01 -11.79
C ARG A 503 -3.13 -3.36 -12.53
N GLY A 504 -1.90 -3.62 -12.08
CA GLY A 504 -0.67 -3.15 -12.73
C GLY A 504 0.55 -3.38 -11.84
N LEU A 505 1.70 -2.81 -12.23
CA LEU A 505 2.91 -2.88 -11.42
C LEU A 505 2.76 -1.94 -10.20
N PHE A 506 2.82 -2.52 -8.99
CA PHE A 506 2.63 -1.90 -7.67
C PHE A 506 1.18 -1.65 -7.25
N ASN A 507 1.00 -1.29 -5.97
CA ASN A 507 -0.27 -0.86 -5.40
C ASN A 507 -0.07 0.47 -4.65
N PRO A 508 -0.57 1.61 -5.17
CA PRO A 508 -1.42 1.73 -6.36
C PRO A 508 -0.62 1.53 -7.67
N PRO A 509 -1.25 1.02 -8.75
CA PRO A 509 -0.55 0.77 -10.02
C PRO A 509 0.08 2.02 -10.64
N VAL A 510 1.26 1.83 -11.23
CA VAL A 510 2.03 2.89 -11.91
C VAL A 510 2.02 2.66 -13.42
N TRP A 511 1.71 3.70 -14.18
CA TRP A 511 1.71 3.73 -15.64
C TRP A 511 2.60 4.85 -16.15
N PHE A 512 3.43 4.57 -17.15
CA PHE A 512 4.36 5.56 -17.71
C PHE A 512 3.73 6.26 -18.90
N VAL A 513 3.58 7.58 -18.78
CA VAL A 513 3.00 8.43 -19.82
C VAL A 513 4.03 9.34 -20.45
N PRO A 514 4.09 9.46 -21.80
CA PRO A 514 4.98 10.38 -22.48
C PRO A 514 4.39 11.80 -22.45
N VAL A 515 4.95 12.68 -21.62
CA VAL A 515 4.40 14.02 -21.35
C VAL A 515 5.48 15.08 -21.34
N THR A 516 5.05 16.33 -21.46
CA THR A 516 5.86 17.52 -21.25
C THR A 516 5.28 18.31 -20.08
N VAL A 517 6.15 18.76 -19.19
CA VAL A 517 5.75 19.67 -18.11
C VAL A 517 5.51 21.06 -18.68
N LYS A 518 4.27 21.54 -18.61
CA LYS A 518 3.87 22.86 -19.12
C LYS A 518 3.87 23.94 -18.06
N GLN A 519 3.46 23.59 -16.84
CA GLN A 519 3.34 24.53 -15.74
C GLN A 519 3.68 23.86 -14.42
N VAL A 520 4.36 24.58 -13.53
CA VAL A 520 4.62 24.17 -12.15
C VAL A 520 4.01 25.24 -11.23
N MET A 521 3.11 24.84 -10.34
CA MET A 521 2.53 25.71 -9.32
C MET A 521 2.94 25.20 -7.95
N ARG A 522 3.87 25.91 -7.30
CA ARG A 522 4.27 25.60 -5.93
C ARG A 522 3.20 26.11 -4.97
N TYR A 523 2.84 25.28 -3.99
CA TYR A 523 2.04 25.75 -2.87
C TYR A 523 2.97 26.52 -1.94
N GLY A 524 2.83 27.84 -1.91
CA GLY A 524 3.70 28.69 -1.11
C GLY A 524 3.62 28.33 0.38
N SER A 525 4.78 28.19 1.03
CA SER A 525 4.91 28.82 2.35
C SER A 525 4.52 30.28 2.14
N GLN A 526 3.51 30.77 2.85
CA GLN A 526 3.22 32.20 2.81
C GLN A 526 4.49 32.94 3.21
N ASP A 527 5.05 33.74 2.31
CA ASP A 527 6.04 34.74 2.71
C ASP A 527 5.34 35.69 3.67
N ASP A 528 5.85 35.79 4.89
CA ASP A 528 5.42 36.77 5.86
C ASP A 528 5.63 38.16 5.27
N ILE A 529 4.54 38.92 5.11
CA ILE A 529 4.59 40.28 4.58
C ILE A 529 5.45 41.21 5.44
N ARG A 530 5.76 40.84 6.70
CA ARG A 530 6.67 41.58 7.59
C ARG A 530 8.15 41.46 7.20
N ASN A 531 8.48 40.56 6.27
CA ASN A 531 9.84 40.41 5.73
C ASN A 531 10.00 41.03 4.33
N LYS A 532 9.00 41.80 3.85
CA LYS A 532 9.14 42.78 2.77
C LYS A 532 9.20 44.17 3.38
#